data_AF-A0AAV1IW90-F1
#
_entry.id   AF-A0AAV1IW90-F1
#
_cell.length_a   1.000
_cell.length_b   1.000
_cell.length_c   1.000
_cell.angle_alpha   90.00
_cell.angle_beta   90.00
_cell.angle_gamma   90.00
#
_symmetry.space_group_name_H-M   'P 1'
#
loop_
_entity.id
_entity.type
_entity.pdbx_description
1 polymer ?
#
loop_
_entity_poly.entity_id
_entity_poly.type
_entity_poly.pdbx_seq_one_letter_code
_entity_poly.pdbx_strand_id
1 'polypeptide(L)'
;MTYRLLSTVVWQEWQVHVTSTSAEMGGPALLSCVAPASVREHATVAAWYKDDNVVSAGDQMSGPTMVVDEGWKLIVRAVRSDDSRAQYSCSVLDSLTGERRRSSPVAVEVSPMSMPQPSAPRALLHGVWETNSRRGADVLLPCLVHANPPATIT
;
A
#
# COMPACT_ATOMS: atom_id res chain seq x y z
N MET A 1 0.44 55.79 2.62
CA MET A 1 1.31 54.71 2.11
C MET A 1 0.78 53.43 2.72
N THR A 2 -0.04 52.69 1.98
CA THR A 2 -0.83 51.56 2.52
C THR A 2 -0.22 50.27 1.96
N TYR A 3 0.47 49.51 2.81
CA TYR A 3 1.06 48.24 2.43
C TYR A 3 -0.06 47.20 2.32
N ARG A 4 -0.41 46.82 1.08
CA ARG A 4 -1.24 45.63 0.84
C ARG A 4 -0.38 44.40 1.13
N LEU A 5 -0.69 43.70 2.22
CA LEU A 5 -0.23 42.33 2.44
C LEU A 5 -0.95 41.45 1.41
N LEU A 6 -0.26 41.13 0.31
CA LEU A 6 -0.71 40.10 -0.62
C LEU A 6 -0.38 38.74 0.01
N SER A 7 -1.38 38.10 0.59
CA SER A 7 -1.29 36.67 0.91
C SER A 7 -1.33 35.91 -0.41
N THR A 8 -0.22 35.31 -0.82
CA THR A 8 -0.21 34.39 -1.96
C THR A 8 -0.55 33.00 -1.43
N VAL A 9 -1.62 32.41 -1.94
CA VAL A 9 -1.95 30.99 -1.69
C VAL A 9 -1.29 30.21 -2.81
N VAL A 10 -0.25 29.45 -2.50
CA VAL A 10 0.40 28.55 -3.45
C VAL A 10 -0.40 27.26 -3.50
N TRP A 11 -1.22 27.11 -4.53
CA TRP A 11 -1.83 25.81 -4.86
C TRP A 11 -0.75 24.92 -5.44
N GLN A 12 -0.25 23.98 -4.65
CA GLN A 12 0.77 23.03 -5.11
C GLN A 12 0.05 21.84 -5.75
N GLU A 13 0.20 21.65 -7.06
CA GLU A 13 -0.28 20.43 -7.72
C GLU A 13 0.44 19.22 -7.12
N TRP A 14 -0.32 18.31 -6.50
CA TRP A 14 0.23 17.10 -5.87
C TRP A 14 -0.16 15.85 -6.65
N GLN A 15 0.70 14.85 -6.66
CA GLN A 15 0.44 13.60 -7.37
C GLN A 15 0.60 12.43 -6.42
N VAL A 16 -0.27 11.44 -6.56
CA VAL A 16 -0.21 10.18 -5.82
C VAL A 16 0.46 9.15 -6.71
N HIS A 17 1.36 8.36 -6.13
CA HIS A 17 1.94 7.22 -6.81
C HIS A 17 1.87 5.99 -5.92
N VAL A 18 2.05 4.82 -6.51
CA VAL A 18 2.13 3.54 -5.79
C VAL A 18 3.52 2.95 -6.02
N THR A 19 4.15 2.51 -4.95
CA THR A 19 5.37 1.70 -5.00
C THR A 19 5.04 0.26 -4.64
N SER A 20 5.62 -0.71 -5.34
CA SER A 20 5.43 -2.14 -5.08
C SER A 20 6.77 -2.83 -4.80
N THR A 21 6.77 -3.82 -3.91
CA THR A 21 7.88 -4.77 -3.79
C THR A 21 7.78 -5.82 -4.90
N SER A 22 8.91 -6.35 -5.33
CA SER A 22 8.91 -7.61 -6.08
C SER A 22 8.53 -8.77 -5.15
N ALA A 23 7.98 -9.83 -5.73
CA ALA A 23 7.58 -11.03 -4.99
C ALA A 23 7.91 -12.29 -5.78
N GLU A 24 8.13 -13.37 -5.06
CA GLU A 24 8.21 -14.71 -5.62
C GLU A 24 6.81 -15.33 -5.61
N MET A 25 6.46 -16.10 -6.64
CA MET A 25 5.16 -16.76 -6.73
C MET A 25 4.80 -17.50 -5.43
N GLY A 26 3.61 -17.23 -4.88
CA GLY A 26 3.13 -17.76 -3.60
C GLY A 26 3.59 -16.97 -2.36
N GLY A 27 4.56 -16.06 -2.49
CA GLY A 27 4.97 -15.12 -1.45
C GLY A 27 4.11 -13.85 -1.38
N PRO A 28 4.30 -13.03 -0.34
CA PRO A 28 3.60 -11.77 -0.21
C PRO A 28 4.22 -10.67 -1.08
N ALA A 29 3.39 -9.72 -1.52
CA ALA A 29 3.83 -8.43 -2.07
C ALA A 29 3.21 -7.30 -1.27
N LEU A 30 3.98 -6.22 -1.08
CA LEU A 30 3.53 -4.99 -0.44
C LEU A 30 3.45 -3.87 -1.46
N LEU A 31 2.31 -3.21 -1.51
CA LEU A 31 2.09 -1.96 -2.23
C LEU A 31 1.89 -0.83 -1.23
N SER A 32 2.54 0.30 -1.46
CA SER A 32 2.41 1.51 -0.64
C SER A 32 1.87 2.65 -1.48
N CYS A 33 0.81 3.29 -1.02
CA CYS A 33 0.28 4.52 -1.58
C CYS A 33 1.09 5.69 -1.04
N VAL A 34 1.65 6.51 -1.91
CA VAL A 34 2.55 7.60 -1.52
C VAL A 34 2.00 8.92 -2.02
N ALA A 35 1.75 9.81 -1.06
CA ALA A 35 1.40 11.21 -1.29
C ALA A 35 2.55 12.11 -0.78
N PRO A 36 2.74 13.32 -1.37
CA PRO A 36 3.74 14.27 -0.90
C PRO A 36 3.57 14.61 0.58
N ALA A 37 4.68 14.85 1.28
CA ALA A 37 4.65 15.20 2.71
C ALA A 37 3.78 16.42 3.02
N SER A 38 3.69 17.38 2.08
CA SER A 38 2.86 18.58 2.22
C SER A 38 1.36 18.28 2.37
N VAL A 39 0.87 17.17 1.79
CA VAL A 39 -0.54 16.77 1.88
C VAL A 39 -0.79 15.64 2.88
N ARG A 40 0.24 14.86 3.23
CA ARG A 40 0.12 13.61 4.01
C ARG A 40 -0.57 13.77 5.36
N GLU A 41 -0.39 14.90 6.05
CA GLU A 41 -0.98 15.17 7.37
C GLU A 41 -2.51 15.31 7.38
N HIS A 42 -3.10 15.68 6.24
CA HIS A 42 -4.54 15.92 6.10
C HIS A 42 -5.17 15.09 4.98
N ALA A 43 -4.41 14.17 4.41
CA ALA A 43 -4.85 13.26 3.37
C ALA A 43 -5.16 11.88 3.95
N THR A 44 -6.12 11.17 3.34
CA THR A 44 -6.43 9.78 3.68
C THR A 44 -6.52 8.94 2.42
N VAL A 45 -6.11 7.67 2.49
CA VAL A 45 -6.37 6.74 1.38
C VAL A 45 -7.85 6.40 1.38
N ALA A 46 -8.51 6.76 0.29
CA ALA A 46 -9.94 6.61 0.16
C ALA A 46 -10.35 5.26 -0.47
N ALA A 47 -9.49 4.67 -1.31
CA ALA A 47 -9.67 3.32 -1.83
C ALA A 47 -8.40 2.79 -2.52
N TRP A 48 -8.26 1.46 -2.50
CA TRP A 48 -7.40 0.70 -3.39
C TRP A 48 -8.21 0.10 -4.54
N TYR A 49 -7.57 -0.09 -5.68
CA TYR A 49 -8.16 -0.67 -6.87
C TYR A 49 -7.24 -1.77 -7.43
N LYS A 50 -7.86 -2.86 -7.90
CA LYS A 50 -7.23 -3.91 -8.71
C LYS A 50 -8.03 -4.03 -10.01
N ASP A 51 -7.40 -3.75 -11.14
CA ASP A 51 -8.05 -3.76 -12.46
C ASP A 51 -9.33 -2.89 -12.48
N ASP A 52 -9.20 -1.67 -11.96
CA ASP A 52 -10.29 -0.69 -11.74
C ASP A 52 -11.42 -1.10 -10.78
N ASN A 53 -11.42 -2.33 -10.28
CA ASN A 53 -12.35 -2.77 -9.25
C ASN A 53 -11.85 -2.35 -7.88
N VAL A 54 -12.74 -1.80 -7.06
CA VAL A 54 -12.41 -1.43 -5.68
C VAL A 54 -12.02 -2.68 -4.91
N VAL A 55 -10.82 -2.68 -4.33
CA VAL A 55 -10.40 -3.71 -3.39
C VAL A 55 -11.26 -3.54 -2.15
N SER A 56 -12.17 -4.49 -1.95
CA SER A 56 -13.01 -4.48 -0.75
C SER A 56 -12.12 -4.64 0.47
N ALA A 57 -12.36 -3.83 1.50
CA ALA A 57 -11.85 -4.08 2.85
C ALA A 57 -12.57 -5.29 3.47
N GLY A 58 -12.61 -6.41 2.74
CA GLY A 58 -13.15 -7.69 3.22
C GLY A 58 -12.35 -8.18 4.43
N ASP A 59 -12.68 -9.37 4.93
CA ASP A 59 -12.05 -9.95 6.13
C ASP A 59 -10.53 -9.76 6.10
N GLN A 60 -10.05 -8.78 6.87
CA GLN A 60 -8.65 -8.40 6.87
C GLN A 60 -7.76 -9.56 7.35
N MET A 61 -8.34 -10.55 8.04
CA MET A 61 -7.64 -11.73 8.52
C MET A 61 -7.53 -12.86 7.49
N SER A 62 -8.46 -12.99 6.54
CA SER A 62 -8.54 -14.18 5.66
C SER A 62 -8.57 -13.88 4.15
N GLY A 63 -8.84 -12.63 3.75
CA GLY A 63 -8.92 -12.25 2.34
C GLY A 63 -7.59 -12.36 1.58
N PRO A 64 -7.60 -12.52 0.25
CA PRO A 64 -6.38 -12.61 -0.58
C PRO A 64 -5.54 -11.33 -0.56
N THR A 65 -6.17 -10.23 -0.21
CA THR A 65 -5.54 -8.93 0.01
C THR A 65 -5.91 -8.40 1.38
N MET A 66 -5.06 -7.53 1.91
CA MET A 66 -5.22 -6.93 3.23
C MET A 66 -4.78 -5.47 3.16
N VAL A 67 -5.62 -4.57 3.66
CA VAL A 67 -5.32 -3.14 3.73
C VAL A 67 -4.87 -2.80 5.15
N VAL A 68 -3.71 -2.19 5.30
CA VAL A 68 -3.08 -1.89 6.60
C VAL A 68 -2.60 -0.44 6.66
N ASP A 69 -2.09 -0.04 7.82
CA ASP A 69 -1.49 1.29 8.04
C ASP A 69 -2.48 2.42 7.68
N GLU A 70 -3.67 2.40 8.30
CA GLU A 70 -4.79 3.32 8.03
C GLU A 70 -5.18 3.46 6.55
N GLY A 71 -4.93 2.42 5.74
CA GLY A 71 -5.24 2.44 4.30
C GLY A 71 -4.04 2.71 3.40
N TRP A 72 -2.91 3.16 3.95
CA TRP A 72 -1.74 3.56 3.16
C TRP A 72 -1.02 2.39 2.48
N LYS A 73 -1.25 1.17 2.94
CA LYS A 73 -0.56 -0.02 2.44
C LYS A 73 -1.55 -1.13 2.10
N LEU A 74 -1.30 -1.80 0.98
CA LEU A 74 -2.02 -2.96 0.51
C LEU A 74 -1.06 -4.14 0.41
N ILE A 75 -1.43 -5.25 1.04
CA ILE A 75 -0.69 -6.50 1.01
C ILE A 75 -1.45 -7.48 0.12
N VAL A 76 -0.75 -8.04 -0.87
CA VAL A 76 -1.20 -9.24 -1.61
C VAL A 76 -0.53 -10.42 -0.92
N ARG A 77 -1.30 -11.32 -0.32
CA ARG A 77 -0.74 -12.34 0.60
C ARG A 77 0.07 -13.43 -0.10
N ALA A 78 -0.41 -13.87 -1.26
CA ALA A 78 0.18 -14.93 -2.05
C ALA A 78 0.03 -14.57 -3.52
N VAL A 79 1.08 -13.99 -4.11
CA VAL A 79 1.04 -13.55 -5.50
C VAL A 79 0.96 -14.72 -6.46
N ARG A 80 0.16 -14.57 -7.51
CA ARG A 80 0.01 -15.51 -8.62
C ARG A 80 0.64 -14.93 -9.88
N SER A 81 0.82 -15.77 -10.89
CA SER A 81 1.23 -15.33 -12.23
C SER A 81 0.33 -14.21 -12.77
N ASP A 82 -0.98 -14.29 -12.49
CA ASP A 82 -1.96 -13.32 -12.98
C ASP A 82 -1.81 -11.95 -12.31
N ASP A 83 -1.27 -11.90 -11.09
CA ASP A 83 -1.04 -10.63 -10.38
C ASP A 83 0.08 -9.80 -11.02
N SER A 84 0.93 -10.41 -11.87
CA SER A 84 1.93 -9.67 -12.68
C SER A 84 1.31 -8.81 -13.79
N ARG A 85 0.05 -9.09 -14.15
CA ARG A 85 -0.71 -8.33 -15.15
C ARG A 85 -1.76 -7.43 -14.52
N ALA A 86 -2.12 -7.69 -13.26
CA ALA A 86 -3.10 -6.91 -12.54
C ALA A 86 -2.59 -5.48 -12.32
N GLN A 87 -3.48 -4.52 -12.53
CA GLN A 87 -3.20 -3.09 -12.39
C GLN A 87 -3.68 -2.58 -11.04
N TYR A 88 -2.74 -2.30 -10.15
CA TYR A 88 -3.02 -1.75 -8.83
C TYR A 88 -2.89 -0.24 -8.82
N SER A 89 -3.84 0.44 -8.19
CA SER A 89 -3.77 1.89 -7.95
C SER A 89 -4.44 2.25 -6.63
N CYS A 90 -4.09 3.39 -6.07
CA CYS A 90 -4.77 3.95 -4.91
C CYS A 90 -5.37 5.32 -5.25
N SER A 91 -6.36 5.72 -4.46
CA SER A 91 -6.85 7.10 -4.47
C SER A 91 -6.79 7.71 -3.09
N VAL A 92 -6.41 8.98 -3.04
CA VAL A 92 -6.21 9.75 -1.82
C VAL A 92 -7.17 10.93 -1.84
N LEU A 93 -7.79 11.20 -0.70
CA LEU A 93 -8.66 12.34 -0.45
C LEU A 93 -7.93 13.34 0.44
N ASP A 94 -7.78 14.58 -0.04
CA ASP A 94 -7.36 15.71 0.77
C ASP A 94 -8.59 16.27 1.52
N SER A 95 -8.55 16.21 2.86
CA SER A 95 -9.68 16.66 3.70
C SER A 95 -9.83 18.19 3.77
N LEU A 96 -8.80 18.97 3.44
CA LEU A 96 -8.85 20.43 3.46
C LEU A 96 -9.51 20.99 2.21
N THR A 97 -9.20 20.41 1.04
CA THR A 97 -9.72 20.87 -0.26
C THR A 97 -10.91 20.05 -0.75
N GLY A 98 -11.09 18.84 -0.24
CA GLY A 98 -12.04 17.85 -0.75
C GLY A 98 -11.59 17.20 -2.07
N GLU A 99 -10.39 17.51 -2.56
CA GLU A 99 -9.88 16.97 -3.80
C GLU A 99 -9.51 15.50 -3.66
N ARG A 100 -9.92 14.67 -4.63
CA ARG A 100 -9.54 13.26 -4.71
C ARG A 100 -8.66 13.01 -5.92
N ARG A 101 -7.45 12.48 -5.70
CA ARG A 101 -6.53 12.09 -6.77
C ARG A 101 -6.28 10.60 -6.76
N ARG A 102 -6.24 9.99 -7.94
CA ARG A 102 -5.90 8.58 -8.15
C ARG A 102 -4.51 8.47 -8.74
N SER A 103 -3.73 7.50 -8.30
CA SER A 103 -2.41 7.23 -8.84
C SER A 103 -2.49 6.63 -10.24
N SER A 104 -1.38 6.71 -10.98
CA SER A 104 -1.17 5.80 -12.12
C SER A 104 -1.16 4.35 -11.63
N PRO A 105 -1.63 3.39 -12.45
CA PRO A 105 -1.59 1.98 -12.09
C PRO A 105 -0.16 1.42 -12.14
N VAL A 106 0.10 0.40 -11.32
CA VAL A 106 1.36 -0.36 -11.25
C VAL A 106 1.04 -1.85 -11.15
N ALA A 107 1.90 -2.67 -11.75
CA ALA A 107 1.86 -4.13 -11.60
C ALA A 107 2.89 -4.60 -10.58
N VAL A 108 2.63 -5.74 -9.94
CA VAL A 108 3.62 -6.39 -9.06
C VAL A 108 4.62 -7.15 -9.93
N GLU A 109 5.91 -6.97 -9.67
CA GLU A 109 6.93 -7.80 -10.30
C GLU A 109 6.93 -9.19 -9.65
N VAL A 110 6.48 -10.21 -10.40
CA VAL A 110 6.38 -11.60 -9.91
C VAL A 110 7.48 -12.44 -10.56
N SER A 111 8.40 -12.91 -9.74
CA SER A 111 9.40 -13.91 -10.12
C SER A 111 8.80 -15.33 -10.04
N PRO A 112 9.19 -16.24 -10.94
CA PRO A 112 8.76 -17.63 -10.84
C PRO A 112 9.26 -18.21 -9.52
N MET A 113 8.51 -19.17 -8.97
CA MET A 113 8.99 -19.93 -7.83
C MET A 113 10.31 -20.60 -8.22
N SER A 114 11.36 -20.32 -7.46
CA SER A 114 12.62 -21.04 -7.51
C SER A 114 12.27 -22.53 -7.40
N MET A 115 12.89 -23.39 -8.22
CA MET A 115 12.72 -24.87 -8.18
C MET A 115 12.45 -25.35 -6.74
N PRO A 116 11.57 -26.34 -6.49
CA PRO A 116 10.97 -26.71 -5.19
C PRO A 116 12.01 -27.18 -4.14
N GLN A 117 12.96 -26.31 -3.84
CA GLN A 117 14.00 -26.42 -2.87
C GLN A 117 13.46 -25.78 -1.61
N PRO A 118 13.68 -26.43 -0.46
CA PRO A 118 13.41 -25.81 0.82
C PRO A 118 14.15 -24.46 0.92
N SER A 119 13.43 -23.43 1.31
CA SER A 119 13.99 -22.09 1.55
C SER A 119 13.69 -21.66 2.97
N ALA A 120 14.72 -21.14 3.65
CA ALA A 120 14.55 -20.54 4.96
C ALA A 120 13.62 -19.32 4.88
N PRO A 121 12.88 -18.98 5.95
CA PRO A 121 12.02 -17.82 5.96
C PRO A 121 12.82 -16.53 5.70
N ARG A 122 12.41 -15.76 4.69
CA ARG A 122 13.01 -14.49 4.29
C ARG A 122 11.99 -13.38 4.41
N ALA A 123 12.32 -12.35 5.19
CA ALA A 123 11.47 -11.18 5.32
C ALA A 123 11.40 -10.42 4.00
N LEU A 124 10.19 -9.99 3.62
CA LEU A 124 9.97 -9.14 2.44
C LEU A 124 10.53 -7.73 2.67
N LEU A 125 10.39 -7.23 3.89
CA LEU A 125 10.92 -5.94 4.33
C LEU A 125 12.01 -6.15 5.36
N HIS A 126 13.17 -5.52 5.15
CA HIS A 126 14.20 -5.40 6.17
C HIS A 126 13.94 -4.12 6.97
N GLY A 127 13.36 -4.24 8.17
CA GLY A 127 13.12 -3.08 9.04
C GLY A 127 11.97 -3.26 10.03
N VAL A 128 11.83 -2.27 10.91
CA VAL A 128 10.72 -2.19 11.86
C VAL A 128 9.48 -1.69 11.13
N TRP A 129 8.33 -2.34 11.34
CA TRP A 129 7.05 -1.84 10.86
C TRP A 129 6.57 -0.70 11.77
N GLU A 130 6.59 0.52 11.25
CA GLU A 130 6.04 1.69 11.93
C GLU A 130 4.63 1.99 11.41
N THR A 131 3.70 2.19 12.34
CA THR A 131 2.33 2.61 12.05
C THR A 131 1.84 3.51 13.18
N ASN A 132 1.05 4.52 12.83
CA ASN A 132 0.39 5.38 13.80
C ASN A 132 -1.10 5.02 13.79
N SER A 133 -1.73 5.01 14.96
CA SER A 133 -3.14 4.70 15.07
C SER A 133 -3.82 5.57 16.12
N ARG A 134 -5.11 5.79 15.91
CA ARG A 134 -5.95 6.47 16.88
C ARG A 134 -6.11 5.62 18.13
N ARG A 135 -6.21 6.26 19.29
CA ARG A 135 -6.48 5.58 20.57
C ARG A 135 -7.78 4.77 20.46
N GLY A 136 -7.70 3.49 20.81
CA GLY A 136 -8.85 2.57 20.78
C GLY A 136 -9.13 1.97 19.39
N ALA A 137 -8.31 2.25 18.38
CA ALA A 137 -8.36 1.56 17.10
C ALA A 137 -7.56 0.25 17.16
N ASP A 138 -8.07 -0.77 16.47
CA ASP A 138 -7.34 -2.02 16.25
C ASP A 138 -6.23 -1.78 15.21
N VAL A 139 -5.05 -2.35 15.47
CA VAL A 139 -3.88 -2.24 14.59
C VAL A 139 -3.44 -3.63 14.17
N LEU A 140 -3.21 -3.79 12.87
CA LEU A 140 -2.66 -5.02 12.32
C LEU A 140 -1.18 -4.82 11.98
N LEU A 141 -0.33 -5.66 12.58
CA LEU A 141 1.12 -5.70 12.35
C LEU A 141 1.48 -6.98 11.59
N PRO A 142 1.55 -6.93 10.25
CA PRO A 142 1.78 -8.13 9.44
C PRO A 142 3.24 -8.56 9.47
N CYS A 143 3.47 -9.86 9.65
CA CYS A 143 4.78 -10.48 9.43
C CYS A 143 4.87 -10.96 7.97
N LEU A 144 5.52 -10.15 7.12
CA LEU A 144 5.64 -10.43 5.68
C LEU A 144 6.90 -11.25 5.40
N VAL A 145 6.74 -12.56 5.28
CA VAL A 145 7.84 -13.51 5.12
C VAL A 145 7.51 -14.50 4.00
N HIS A 146 8.50 -14.83 3.18
CA HIS A 146 8.43 -15.91 2.20
C HIS A 146 9.25 -17.11 2.68
N ALA A 147 8.68 -18.30 2.59
CA ALA A 147 9.34 -19.56 2.95
C ALA A 147 8.76 -20.72 2.14
N ASN A 148 9.58 -21.74 1.88
CA ASN A 148 9.15 -22.99 1.29
C ASN A 148 9.68 -24.16 2.15
N PRO A 149 8.82 -24.94 2.84
CA PRO A 149 7.36 -24.82 2.92
C PRO A 149 6.92 -23.54 3.69
N PRO A 150 5.62 -23.17 3.64
CA PRO A 150 5.09 -22.01 4.35
C PRO A 150 5.46 -22.02 5.84
N ALA A 151 5.97 -20.89 6.34
CA ALA A 151 6.39 -20.76 7.73
C ALA A 151 5.19 -20.68 8.67
N THR A 152 5.36 -21.21 9.89
CA THR A 152 4.44 -20.95 11.00
C THR A 152 4.85 -19.64 11.68
N ILE A 153 3.90 -18.71 11.82
CA ILE A 153 4.10 -17.44 12.53
C ILE A 153 3.58 -17.62 13.96
N THR A 154 4.44 -17.44 14.96
CA THR A 154 4.15 -17.61 16.39
C THR A 154 4.48 -16.36 17.18
#